data_AF-A0A401U421-F1
#
_entry.id   AF-A0A401U421-F1
#
_cell.length_a   1.000
_cell.length_b   1.000
_cell.length_c   1.000
_cell.angle_alpha   90.00
_cell.angle_beta   90.00
_cell.angle_gamma   90.00
#
_symmetry.space_group_name_H-M   'P 1'
#
loop_
_entity.id
_entity.type
_entity.pdbx_description
1 polymer ?
#
loop_
_entity_poly.entity_id
_entity_poly.type
_entity_poly.pdbx_seq_one_letter_code
_entity_poly.pdbx_strand_id
1 'polypeptide(L)'
;ANSADRQAAAEGRLLETLLKQKRGEIGRDDVLKELELLSMLWRGDNIELKTLYVLSKIYAETARYSDAFAVTRAATRLQPNAPESRQAQDAASALFVQLYLGPKGDEMAPIDALGTFYEYRELTPIGRRGDEMIRRLADRLVGVDLLDQAADLLQYQVDKRLEGAA
;
A
#
# COMPACT_ATOMS: atom_id res chain seq x y z
N ALA A 1 0.57 35.46 1.40
CA ALA A 1 1.40 35.25 0.20
C ALA A 1 1.12 33.87 -0.45
N ASN A 2 -0.16 33.56 -0.66
CA ASN A 2 -0.68 32.44 -1.48
C ASN A 2 -0.89 33.00 -2.91
N SER A 3 -0.98 32.26 -4.01
CA SER A 3 -1.68 30.98 -4.15
C SER A 3 -1.41 30.21 -5.45
N ALA A 4 -0.83 30.79 -6.52
CA ALA A 4 -0.77 30.14 -7.83
C ALA A 4 0.64 29.66 -8.25
N ASP A 5 1.68 30.49 -8.07
CA ASP A 5 3.02 30.16 -8.56
C ASP A 5 3.62 28.91 -7.89
N ARG A 6 3.35 28.73 -6.58
CA ARG A 6 3.80 27.54 -5.85
C ARG A 6 3.06 26.27 -6.30
N GLN A 7 1.78 26.38 -6.60
CA GLN A 7 0.98 25.27 -7.13
C GLN A 7 1.45 24.89 -8.53
N ALA A 8 1.64 25.89 -9.41
CA ALA A 8 2.18 25.68 -10.75
C ALA A 8 3.60 25.09 -10.71
N ALA A 9 4.44 25.51 -9.76
CA ALA A 9 5.76 24.92 -9.58
C ALA A 9 5.70 23.45 -9.10
N ALA A 10 4.81 23.12 -8.16
CA ALA A 10 4.61 21.75 -7.69
C ALA A 10 4.07 20.85 -8.80
N GLU A 11 3.08 21.31 -9.56
CA GLU A 11 2.55 20.61 -10.73
C GLU A 11 3.61 20.46 -11.82
N GLY A 12 4.37 21.52 -12.10
CA GLY A 12 5.48 21.51 -13.03
C GLY A 12 6.53 20.47 -12.66
N ARG A 13 6.94 20.41 -11.38
CA ARG A 13 7.89 19.42 -10.88
C ARG A 13 7.38 17.99 -11.05
N LEU A 14 6.12 17.74 -10.71
CA LEU A 14 5.50 16.42 -10.90
C LEU A 14 5.53 16.02 -12.38
N LEU A 15 5.02 16.88 -13.27
CA LEU A 15 4.91 16.60 -14.69
C LEU A 15 6.28 16.45 -15.37
N GLU A 16 7.24 17.30 -15.01
CA GLU A 16 8.61 17.24 -15.52
C GLU A 16 9.28 15.93 -15.11
N THR A 17 9.18 15.54 -13.84
CA THR A 17 9.75 14.28 -13.32
C THR A 17 9.19 13.07 -14.08
N LEU A 18 7.86 13.00 -14.22
CA LEU A 18 7.21 11.90 -14.94
C LEU A 18 7.54 11.90 -16.44
N LEU A 19 7.70 13.07 -17.06
CA LEU A 19 8.09 13.17 -18.46
C LEU A 19 9.53 12.70 -18.68
N LYS A 20 10.47 13.11 -17.82
CA LYS A 20 11.87 12.67 -17.84
C LYS A 20 11.96 11.15 -17.68
N GLN A 21 11.22 10.57 -16.75
CA GLN A 21 11.13 9.12 -16.59
C GLN A 21 10.63 8.44 -17.87
N LYS A 22 9.53 8.95 -18.44
CA LYS A 22 8.93 8.39 -19.66
C LYS A 22 9.89 8.43 -20.86
N ARG A 23 10.79 9.41 -20.91
CA ARG A 23 11.83 9.54 -21.93
C ARG A 23 13.10 8.73 -21.63
N GLY A 24 13.18 8.10 -20.46
CA GLY A 24 14.38 7.36 -20.02
C GLY A 24 15.54 8.28 -19.62
N GLU A 25 15.28 9.55 -19.34
CA GLU A 25 16.30 10.53 -18.93
C GLU A 25 16.70 10.35 -17.45
N ILE A 26 15.80 9.81 -16.63
CA ILE A 26 16.03 9.49 -15.22
C ILE A 26 15.51 8.10 -14.87
N GLY A 27 16.13 7.47 -13.87
CA GLY A 27 15.73 6.15 -13.38
C GLY A 27 14.57 6.18 -12.40
N ARG A 28 14.08 5.00 -12.00
CA ARG A 28 13.03 4.87 -10.97
C ARG A 28 13.46 5.47 -9.64
N ASP A 29 14.72 5.31 -9.25
CA ASP A 29 15.24 5.80 -7.97
C ASP A 29 15.29 7.33 -7.92
N ASP A 30 15.61 7.98 -9.05
CA ASP A 30 15.55 9.43 -9.17
C ASP A 30 14.11 9.93 -9.05
N VAL A 31 13.17 9.27 -9.72
CA VAL A 31 11.73 9.59 -9.64
C VAL A 31 11.23 9.43 -8.21
N LEU A 32 11.60 8.33 -7.56
CA LEU A 32 11.22 8.08 -6.17
C LEU A 32 11.66 9.22 -5.26
N LYS A 33 12.94 9.60 -5.34
CA LYS A 33 13.51 10.70 -4.55
C LYS A 33 12.80 12.02 -4.80
N GLU A 34 12.55 12.36 -6.06
CA GLU A 34 11.86 13.59 -6.45
C GLU A 34 10.43 13.64 -5.93
N LEU A 35 9.69 12.52 -6.04
CA LEU A 35 8.30 12.45 -5.59
C LEU A 35 8.15 12.32 -4.08
N GLU A 36 9.07 11.66 -3.38
CA GLU A 36 9.14 11.68 -1.91
C GLU A 36 9.32 13.12 -1.41
N LEU A 37 10.27 13.86 -1.99
CA LEU A 37 10.47 15.28 -1.65
C LEU A 37 9.24 16.13 -1.97
N LEU A 38 8.62 15.94 -3.14
CA LEU A 38 7.38 16.64 -3.49
C LEU A 38 6.26 16.34 -2.49
N SER A 39 6.11 15.08 -2.08
CA SER A 39 5.10 14.68 -1.09
C SER A 39 5.31 15.32 0.28
N MET A 40 6.55 15.65 0.65
CA MET A 40 6.83 16.37 1.90
C MET A 40 6.48 17.86 1.78
N LEU A 41 6.68 18.45 0.61
CA LEU A 41 6.53 19.89 0.36
C LEU A 41 5.10 20.32 -0.03
N TRP A 42 4.31 19.41 -0.59
CA TRP A 42 3.00 19.73 -1.17
C TRP A 42 1.90 18.80 -0.68
N ARG A 43 0.78 19.38 -0.22
CA ARG A 43 -0.32 18.67 0.46
C ARG A 43 -1.69 19.27 0.12
N GLY A 44 -2.72 18.43 0.10
CA GLY A 44 -4.13 18.81 0.18
C GLY A 44 -4.91 18.81 -1.13
N ASP A 45 -4.31 18.44 -2.26
CA ASP A 45 -4.93 18.59 -3.58
C ASP A 45 -4.63 17.45 -4.57
N ASN A 46 -4.99 17.67 -5.84
CA ASN A 46 -4.79 16.70 -6.90
C ASN A 46 -3.30 16.45 -7.23
N ILE A 47 -2.40 17.40 -6.93
CA ILE A 47 -0.96 17.21 -7.15
C ILE A 47 -0.44 16.23 -6.09
N GLU A 48 -0.84 16.39 -4.82
CA GLU A 48 -0.54 15.38 -3.79
C GLU A 48 -1.13 14.03 -4.19
N LEU A 49 -2.39 13.97 -4.60
CA LEU A 49 -3.05 12.73 -4.97
C LEU A 49 -2.29 11.96 -6.06
N LYS A 50 -1.93 12.64 -7.16
CA LYS A 50 -1.15 12.02 -8.25
C LYS A 50 0.24 11.59 -7.78
N THR A 51 0.88 12.38 -6.91
CA THR A 51 2.18 12.04 -6.32
C THR A 51 2.09 10.76 -5.50
N LEU A 52 1.11 10.66 -4.59
CA LEU A 52 0.87 9.47 -3.77
C LEU A 52 0.52 8.24 -4.62
N TYR A 53 -0.25 8.42 -5.70
CA TYR A 53 -0.59 7.34 -6.64
C TYR A 53 0.63 6.80 -7.37
N VAL A 54 1.59 7.64 -7.77
CA VAL A 54 2.83 7.17 -8.39
C VAL A 54 3.74 6.52 -7.36
N LEU A 55 3.86 7.10 -6.16
CA LEU A 55 4.64 6.52 -5.06
C LEU A 55 4.13 5.13 -4.68
N SER A 56 2.80 4.92 -4.63
CA SER A 56 2.23 3.61 -4.27
C SER A 56 2.71 2.50 -5.21
N LYS A 57 2.80 2.78 -6.51
CA LYS A 57 3.30 1.84 -7.52
C LYS A 57 4.78 1.57 -7.35
N ILE A 58 5.59 2.63 -7.19
CA ILE A 58 7.04 2.50 -7.03
C ILE A 58 7.37 1.67 -5.78
N TYR A 59 6.69 1.93 -4.66
CA TYR A 59 6.86 1.17 -3.44
C TYR A 59 6.46 -0.30 -3.59
N ALA A 60 5.34 -0.58 -4.26
CA ALA A 60 4.91 -1.94 -4.53
C ALA A 60 5.88 -2.73 -5.42
N GLU A 61 6.52 -2.07 -6.39
CA GLU A 61 7.52 -2.65 -7.29
C GLU A 61 8.87 -2.91 -6.58
N THR A 62 9.20 -2.10 -5.58
CA THR A 62 10.50 -2.13 -4.88
C THR A 62 10.45 -2.85 -3.53
N ALA A 63 9.42 -3.68 -3.31
CA ALA A 63 9.17 -4.43 -2.07
C ALA A 63 9.00 -3.57 -0.80
N ARG A 64 8.76 -2.26 -0.94
CA ARG A 64 8.42 -1.33 0.14
C ARG A 64 6.92 -1.38 0.43
N TYR A 65 6.39 -2.56 0.77
CA TYR A 65 4.95 -2.81 0.80
C TYR A 65 4.19 -1.94 1.80
N SER A 66 4.72 -1.78 3.01
CA SER A 66 4.12 -0.93 4.06
C SER A 66 4.00 0.52 3.60
N ASP A 67 5.01 1.06 2.91
CA ASP A 67 4.97 2.39 2.33
C ASP A 67 3.91 2.50 1.23
N ALA A 68 3.79 1.47 0.37
CA ALA A 68 2.79 1.40 -0.68
C ALA A 68 1.36 1.48 -0.12
N PHE A 69 1.10 0.75 0.96
CA PHE A 69 -0.20 0.78 1.63
C PHE A 69 -0.44 2.10 2.37
N ALA A 70 0.58 2.66 3.03
CA ALA A 70 0.48 3.93 3.73
C ALA A 70 0.11 5.09 2.79
N VAL A 71 0.79 5.23 1.65
CA VAL A 71 0.47 6.31 0.69
C VAL A 71 -0.86 6.07 -0.02
N THR A 72 -1.26 4.81 -0.23
CA THR A 72 -2.59 4.49 -0.76
C THR A 72 -3.68 4.91 0.22
N ARG A 73 -3.54 4.57 1.50
CA ARG A 73 -4.47 5.00 2.56
C ARG A 73 -4.53 6.52 2.66
N ALA A 74 -3.41 7.21 2.52
CA ALA A 74 -3.36 8.67 2.47
C ALA A 74 -4.14 9.23 1.26
N ALA A 75 -3.93 8.68 0.07
CA ALA A 75 -4.66 9.06 -1.15
C ALA A 75 -6.18 8.84 -1.00
N THR A 76 -6.60 7.68 -0.50
CA THR A 76 -8.01 7.37 -0.25
C THR A 76 -8.63 8.33 0.76
N ARG A 77 -7.91 8.70 1.83
CA ARG A 77 -8.40 9.70 2.80
C ARG A 77 -8.50 11.10 2.20
N LEU A 78 -7.55 11.46 1.34
CA LEU A 78 -7.51 12.78 0.72
C LEU A 78 -8.69 13.00 -0.23
N GLN A 79 -8.93 12.06 -1.16
CA GLN A 79 -10.04 12.15 -2.12
C GLN A 79 -10.60 10.75 -2.43
N PRO A 80 -11.52 10.20 -1.62
CA PRO A 80 -12.02 8.83 -1.77
C PRO A 80 -12.64 8.51 -3.13
N ASN A 81 -13.28 9.50 -3.76
CA ASN A 81 -14.02 9.32 -5.01
C ASN A 81 -13.18 9.59 -6.27
N ALA A 82 -11.93 10.04 -6.12
CA ALA A 82 -11.08 10.33 -7.27
C ALA A 82 -10.68 9.04 -7.99
N PRO A 83 -10.55 9.05 -9.34
CA PRO A 83 -10.10 7.89 -10.10
C PRO A 83 -8.77 7.32 -9.60
N GLU A 84 -7.79 8.17 -9.28
CA GLU A 84 -6.48 7.79 -8.78
C GLU A 84 -6.57 7.06 -7.43
N SER A 85 -7.42 7.55 -6.51
CA SER A 85 -7.65 6.91 -5.21
C SER A 85 -8.25 5.53 -5.34
N ARG A 86 -9.26 5.36 -6.20
CA ARG A 86 -9.89 4.05 -6.45
C ARG A 86 -8.89 3.08 -7.07
N GLN A 87 -8.14 3.52 -8.06
CA GLN A 87 -7.09 2.70 -8.68
C GLN A 87 -5.98 2.32 -7.68
N ALA A 88 -5.57 3.23 -6.80
CA ALA A 88 -4.62 2.93 -5.74
C ALA A 88 -5.18 1.87 -4.78
N GLN A 89 -6.44 2.00 -4.36
CA GLN A 89 -7.11 1.06 -3.47
C GLN A 89 -7.24 -0.34 -4.08
N ASP A 90 -7.62 -0.42 -5.36
CA ASP A 90 -7.71 -1.68 -6.10
C ASP A 90 -6.33 -2.35 -6.21
N ALA A 91 -5.29 -1.56 -6.53
CA ALA A 91 -3.92 -2.04 -6.61
C ALA A 91 -3.40 -2.50 -5.24
N ALA A 92 -3.70 -1.78 -4.16
CA ALA A 92 -3.35 -2.18 -2.79
C ALA A 92 -4.06 -3.47 -2.38
N SER A 93 -5.35 -3.62 -2.68
CA SER A 93 -6.08 -4.86 -2.40
C SER A 93 -5.48 -6.06 -3.16
N ALA A 94 -5.14 -5.86 -4.44
CA ALA A 94 -4.49 -6.89 -5.25
C ALA A 94 -3.07 -7.23 -4.75
N LEU A 95 -2.30 -6.22 -4.31
CA LEU A 95 -0.98 -6.39 -3.74
C LEU A 95 -1.05 -7.15 -2.41
N PHE A 96 -1.98 -6.79 -1.53
CA PHE A 96 -2.20 -7.47 -0.25
C PHE A 96 -2.47 -8.95 -0.48
N VAL A 97 -3.35 -9.30 -1.42
CA VAL A 97 -3.59 -10.69 -1.80
C VAL A 97 -2.33 -11.39 -2.33
N GLN A 98 -1.52 -10.72 -3.17
CA GLN A 98 -0.27 -11.28 -3.68
C GLN A 98 0.76 -11.52 -2.58
N LEU A 99 0.79 -10.71 -1.52
CA LEU A 99 1.72 -10.88 -0.40
C LEU A 99 1.39 -12.10 0.46
N TYR A 100 0.11 -12.43 0.65
CA TYR A 100 -0.26 -13.54 1.54
C TYR A 100 -0.60 -14.84 0.81
N LEU A 101 -0.98 -14.79 -0.47
CA LEU A 101 -1.32 -15.97 -1.27
C LEU A 101 -0.36 -16.25 -2.44
N GLY A 102 0.52 -15.30 -2.76
CA GLY A 102 1.48 -15.41 -3.85
C GLY A 102 2.93 -15.39 -3.35
N PRO A 103 3.90 -15.58 -4.25
CA PRO A 103 5.31 -15.66 -3.90
C PRO A 103 5.93 -14.31 -3.51
N LYS A 104 5.24 -13.19 -3.75
CA LYS A 104 5.74 -11.84 -3.43
C LYS A 104 6.02 -11.65 -1.94
N GLY A 105 5.31 -12.36 -1.07
CA GLY A 105 5.51 -12.26 0.36
C GLY A 105 6.47 -13.28 0.95
N ASP A 106 7.03 -14.21 0.16
CA ASP A 106 7.86 -15.31 0.68
C ASP A 106 9.16 -14.81 1.32
N GLU A 107 9.70 -13.70 0.82
CA GLU A 107 10.92 -13.06 1.34
C GLU A 107 10.65 -12.16 2.55
N MET A 108 9.38 -11.86 2.87
CA MET A 108 9.02 -11.03 4.02
C MET A 108 9.15 -11.86 5.31
N ALA A 109 9.80 -11.30 6.34
CA ALA A 109 9.88 -11.96 7.63
C ALA A 109 8.46 -12.21 8.18
N PRO A 110 8.15 -13.39 8.76
CA PRO A 110 6.79 -13.69 9.24
C PRO A 110 6.24 -12.67 10.24
N ILE A 111 7.09 -12.09 11.09
CA ILE A 111 6.69 -11.04 12.04
C ILE A 111 6.31 -9.72 11.34
N ASP A 112 7.02 -9.33 10.29
CA ASP A 112 6.71 -8.14 9.50
C ASP A 112 5.42 -8.34 8.70
N ALA A 113 5.20 -9.57 8.19
CA ALA A 113 3.95 -9.96 7.56
C ALA A 113 2.77 -9.87 8.53
N LEU A 114 2.94 -10.31 9.78
CA LEU A 114 1.90 -10.18 10.81
C LEU A 114 1.57 -8.72 11.13
N GLY A 115 2.59 -7.87 11.31
CA GLY A 115 2.40 -6.44 11.56
C GLY A 115 1.67 -5.77 10.40
N THR A 116 2.12 -6.02 9.16
CA THR A 116 1.49 -5.52 7.94
C THR A 116 0.03 -6.00 7.82
N PHE A 117 -0.25 -7.26 8.16
CA PHE A 117 -1.60 -7.81 8.11
C PHE A 117 -2.54 -7.05 9.04
N TYR A 118 -2.16 -6.89 10.31
CA TYR A 118 -3.01 -6.19 11.27
C TYR A 118 -3.17 -4.71 10.95
N GLU A 119 -2.11 -4.05 10.47
CA GLU A 119 -2.17 -2.64 10.11
C GLU A 119 -3.15 -2.42 8.96
N TYR A 120 -3.17 -3.28 7.94
CA TYR A 120 -3.95 -3.12 6.71
C TYR A 120 -5.05 -4.18 6.54
N ARG A 121 -5.57 -4.73 7.64
CA ARG A 121 -6.56 -5.83 7.64
C ARG A 121 -7.84 -5.50 6.89
N GLU A 122 -8.17 -4.23 6.72
CA GLU A 122 -9.31 -3.78 5.90
C GLU A 122 -9.19 -4.15 4.42
N LEU A 123 -7.98 -4.47 3.95
CA LEU A 123 -7.72 -4.96 2.58
C LEU A 123 -7.99 -6.46 2.43
N THR A 124 -8.32 -7.17 3.51
CA THR A 124 -8.58 -8.60 3.48
C THR A 124 -9.87 -8.90 2.70
N PRO A 125 -9.82 -9.73 1.65
CA PRO A 125 -11.03 -10.12 0.91
C PRO A 125 -12.03 -10.87 1.80
N ILE A 126 -13.31 -10.61 1.61
CA ILE A 126 -14.37 -11.29 2.35
C ILE A 126 -14.47 -12.77 1.94
N GLY A 127 -14.72 -13.64 2.92
CA GLY A 127 -14.98 -15.06 2.72
C GLY A 127 -13.71 -15.90 2.50
N ARG A 128 -13.85 -17.00 1.76
CA ARG A 128 -12.85 -18.08 1.68
C ARG A 128 -11.44 -17.64 1.31
N ARG A 129 -11.31 -16.56 0.52
CA ARG A 129 -10.00 -16.06 0.09
C ARG A 129 -9.25 -15.34 1.21
N GLY A 130 -9.93 -14.49 1.98
CA GLY A 130 -9.35 -13.90 3.20
C GLY A 130 -9.06 -14.97 4.25
N ASP A 131 -9.92 -15.98 4.33
CA ASP A 131 -9.71 -17.11 5.23
C ASP A 131 -8.47 -17.96 4.91
N GLU A 132 -8.15 -18.09 3.62
CA GLU A 132 -6.91 -18.73 3.19
C GLU A 132 -5.68 -17.87 3.52
N MET A 133 -5.79 -16.54 3.41
CA MET A 133 -4.70 -15.62 3.75
C MET A 133 -4.30 -15.74 5.22
N ILE A 134 -5.27 -15.73 6.12
CA ILE A 134 -5.05 -15.91 7.56
C ILE A 134 -4.37 -17.25 7.84
N ARG A 135 -4.86 -18.34 7.24
CA ARG A 135 -4.27 -19.68 7.42
C ARG A 135 -2.82 -19.75 6.94
N ARG A 136 -2.52 -19.24 5.73
CA ARG A 136 -1.14 -19.22 5.22
C ARG A 136 -0.20 -18.37 6.08
N LEU A 137 -0.69 -17.25 6.60
CA LEU A 137 0.10 -16.44 7.52
C LEU A 137 0.35 -17.16 8.84
N ALA A 138 -0.67 -17.84 9.40
CA ALA A 138 -0.50 -18.69 10.59
C ALA A 138 0.53 -19.80 10.35
N ASP A 139 0.48 -20.50 9.21
CA ASP A 139 1.44 -21.53 8.85
C ASP A 139 2.88 -20.98 8.78
N ARG A 140 3.06 -19.77 8.24
CA ARG A 140 4.37 -19.08 8.21
C ARG A 140 4.88 -18.74 9.60
N LEU A 141 4.00 -18.32 10.51
CA LEU A 141 4.35 -18.03 11.90
C LEU A 141 4.76 -19.30 12.66
N VAL A 142 4.03 -20.41 12.45
CA VAL A 142 4.38 -21.73 13.00
C VAL A 142 5.76 -22.17 12.51
N GLY A 143 6.09 -21.94 11.24
CA GLY A 143 7.39 -22.27 10.66
C GLY A 143 8.59 -21.56 11.30
N VAL A 144 8.36 -20.55 12.14
CA VAL A 144 9.40 -19.81 12.90
C VAL A 144 9.11 -19.79 14.41
N ASP A 145 8.36 -20.78 14.92
CA ASP A 145 8.01 -20.96 16.34
C ASP A 145 7.21 -19.80 16.99
N LEU A 146 6.52 -18.98 16.19
CA LEU A 146 5.58 -17.96 16.67
C LEU A 146 4.18 -18.54 16.89
N LEU A 147 4.08 -19.56 17.74
CA LEU A 147 2.87 -20.37 17.92
C LEU A 147 1.72 -19.59 18.56
N ASP A 148 2.02 -18.73 19.54
CA ASP A 148 1.01 -17.91 20.21
C ASP A 148 0.35 -16.93 19.21
N GLN A 149 1.16 -16.28 18.39
CA GLN A 149 0.68 -15.35 17.35
C GLN A 149 -0.13 -16.08 16.28
N ALA A 150 0.28 -17.29 15.90
CA ALA A 150 -0.48 -18.12 14.97
C ALA A 150 -1.86 -18.51 15.55
N ALA A 151 -1.90 -18.88 16.83
CA ALA A 151 -3.14 -19.20 17.53
C ALA A 151 -4.07 -17.99 17.61
N ASP A 152 -3.57 -16.82 18.01
CA ASP A 152 -4.32 -15.57 18.07
C ASP A 152 -4.91 -15.18 16.71
N LEU A 153 -4.12 -15.34 15.64
CA LEU A 153 -4.54 -15.03 14.28
C LEU A 153 -5.69 -15.94 13.80
N LEU A 154 -5.63 -17.24 14.13
CA LEU A 154 -6.68 -18.20 13.82
C LEU A 154 -7.93 -17.99 14.67
N GLN A 155 -7.76 -17.65 15.96
CA GLN A 155 -8.88 -17.32 16.83
C GLN A 155 -9.63 -16.09 16.32
N TYR A 156 -8.91 -15.04 15.91
CA TYR A 156 -9.49 -13.84 15.28
C TYR A 156 -10.39 -14.19 14.08
N GLN A 157 -9.99 -15.15 13.25
CA GLN A 157 -10.77 -15.59 12.11
C GLN A 157 -12.10 -16.25 12.52
N VAL A 158 -12.08 -17.08 13.57
CA VAL A 158 -13.30 -17.73 14.10
C VAL A 158 -14.25 -16.67 14.63
N ASP A 159 -13.76 -15.74 15.45
CA ASP A 159 -14.57 -14.70 16.05
C ASP A 159 -15.24 -13.80 14.99
N LYS A 160 -14.48 -13.40 13.96
CA LYS A 160 -15.00 -12.55 12.88
C LYS A 160 -16.01 -13.23 11.97
N ARG A 161 -15.91 -14.55 11.77
CA ARG A 161 -16.94 -15.31 11.05
C ARG A 161 -18.23 -15.40 11.83
N LEU A 162 -18.17 -15.46 13.17
CA LEU A 162 -19.35 -15.50 14.03
C LEU A 162 -20.09 -14.16 14.04
N GLU A 163 -19.38 -13.03 13.98
CA GLU A 163 -19.99 -11.69 13.88
C GLU A 163 -20.68 -11.44 12.51
N GLY A 164 -20.15 -11.99 11.41
CA GLY A 164 -20.66 -11.76 10.06
C GLY A 164 -21.79 -12.70 9.60
N ALA A 165 -22.18 -13.67 10.41
CA ALA A 165 -23.22 -14.66 10.10
C ALA A 165 -24.59 -14.36 10.76
N ALA A 166 -24.73 -13.20 11.41
CA ALA A 166 -25.93 -12.74 12.10
C ALA A 166 -26.67 -11.61 11.35
#